data_AF-A0A1Q4BRB2-F1
#
_entry.id   AF-A0A1Q4BRB2-F1
#
_cell.length_a   1.000
_cell.length_b   1.000
_cell.length_c   1.000
_cell.angle_alpha   90.00
_cell.angle_beta   90.00
_cell.angle_gamma   90.00
#
_symmetry.space_group_name_H-M   'P 1'
#
loop_
_entity.id
_entity.type
_entity.pdbx_description
1 polymer ?
#
loop_
_entity_poly.entity_id
_entity_poly.type
_entity_poly.pdbx_seq_one_letter_code
_entity_poly.pdbx_strand_id
1 'polypeptide(L)'
;MTSITLSAEQIRNAPVDIRHWIEREFLTSIAQRPKSEEVNKTHTAQLAACSEQDILAILSQIQGALPVVNVLFEFGRQGMSVGQPNIEAFSLLDIAHHTRLHNVAHVLSCLDLINQTTGRVRNDAAAQFCGFDREGHCFIRRETQQNISLVWQNVIANQQYELQTRLPLGPDVSEIGGNDAISQAGQQPTQGAGEGQAAE
;
A
#
# COMPACT_ATOMS: atom_id res chain seq x y z
N MET A 1 29.25 33.05 -22.92
CA MET A 1 29.33 31.66 -22.42
C MET A 1 30.47 31.59 -21.41
N THR A 2 30.16 31.36 -20.15
CA THR A 2 31.14 31.22 -19.07
C THR A 2 31.46 29.74 -18.90
N SER A 3 32.70 29.35 -19.23
CA SER A 3 33.21 28.00 -18.94
C SER A 3 33.86 28.02 -17.55
N ILE A 4 33.49 27.07 -16.70
CA ILE A 4 34.08 26.89 -15.37
C ILE A 4 34.82 25.56 -15.38
N THR A 5 36.15 25.62 -15.19
CA THR A 5 37.00 24.43 -15.04
C THR A 5 37.25 24.20 -13.55
N LEU A 6 36.76 23.06 -13.04
CA LEU A 6 37.01 22.63 -11.65
C LEU A 6 38.05 21.51 -11.64
N SER A 7 39.03 21.59 -10.75
CA SER A 7 39.99 20.51 -10.54
C SER A 7 39.43 19.43 -9.60
N ALA A 8 39.98 18.21 -9.68
CA ALA A 8 39.59 17.10 -8.79
C ALA A 8 39.85 17.41 -7.30
N GLU A 9 40.77 18.31 -7.00
CA GLU A 9 41.04 18.76 -5.63
C GLU A 9 39.98 19.75 -5.14
N GLN A 10 39.53 20.67 -5.99
CA GLN A 10 38.45 21.61 -5.66
C GLN A 10 37.12 20.89 -5.40
N ILE A 11 36.85 19.79 -6.13
CA ILE A 11 35.65 18.96 -5.91
C ILE A 11 35.71 18.22 -4.56
N ARG A 12 36.89 17.70 -4.19
CA ARG A 12 37.10 16.99 -2.92
C ARG A 12 37.03 17.91 -1.70
N ASN A 13 37.43 19.16 -1.86
CA ASN A 13 37.38 20.16 -0.79
C ASN A 13 36.06 20.96 -0.78
N ALA A 14 35.14 20.69 -1.70
CA ALA A 14 33.84 21.35 -1.74
C ALA A 14 32.95 20.92 -0.56
N PRO A 15 32.08 21.81 -0.05
CA PRO A 15 30.99 21.48 0.86
C PRO A 15 30.19 20.27 0.37
N VAL A 16 29.70 19.46 1.31
CA VAL A 16 29.03 18.18 1.01
C VAL A 16 27.83 18.35 0.07
N ASP A 17 27.05 19.41 0.25
CA ASP A 17 25.89 19.72 -0.60
C ASP A 17 26.30 20.03 -2.04
N ILE A 18 27.43 20.73 -2.22
CA ILE A 18 27.98 21.06 -3.54
C ILE A 18 28.52 19.78 -4.21
N ARG A 19 29.14 18.88 -3.44
CA ARG A 19 29.62 17.60 -3.97
C ARG A 19 28.46 16.72 -4.44
N HIS A 20 27.41 16.59 -3.64
CA HIS A 20 26.22 15.84 -4.03
C HIS A 20 25.46 16.48 -5.18
N TRP A 21 25.51 17.81 -5.31
CA TRP A 21 24.97 18.49 -6.47
C TRP A 21 25.79 18.20 -7.74
N ILE A 22 27.12 18.27 -7.67
CA ILE A 22 28.02 17.93 -8.79
C ILE A 22 27.86 16.46 -9.22
N GLU A 23 27.76 15.53 -8.26
CA GLU A 23 27.53 14.11 -8.53
C GLU A 23 26.20 13.89 -9.27
N ARG A 24 25.13 14.53 -8.81
CA ARG A 24 23.81 14.48 -9.48
C ARG A 24 23.84 15.08 -10.87
N GLU A 25 24.49 16.23 -11.04
CA GLU A 25 24.58 16.92 -12.34
C GLU A 25 25.42 16.12 -13.35
N PHE A 26 26.51 15.50 -12.88
CA PHE A 26 27.37 14.62 -13.67
C PHE A 26 26.63 13.34 -14.10
N LEU A 27 25.91 12.70 -13.19
CA LEU A 27 25.07 11.54 -13.49
C LEU A 27 23.97 11.89 -14.52
N THR A 28 23.32 13.04 -14.35
CA THR A 28 22.28 13.52 -15.27
C THR A 28 22.84 13.81 -16.66
N SER A 29 24.07 14.33 -16.75
CA SER A 29 24.75 14.62 -18.02
C SER A 29 25.23 13.36 -18.74
N ILE A 30 25.65 12.31 -18.00
CA ILE A 30 26.03 11.01 -18.57
C ILE A 30 24.82 10.21 -19.03
N ALA A 31 23.69 10.32 -18.32
CA ALA A 31 22.43 9.67 -18.69
C ALA A 31 21.86 10.15 -20.04
N GLN A 32 22.31 11.30 -20.57
CA GLN A 32 21.92 11.78 -21.91
C GLN A 32 22.64 11.08 -23.07
N ARG A 33 23.44 10.03 -22.83
CA ARG A 33 24.03 9.23 -23.92
C ARG A 33 23.02 8.18 -24.43
N PRO A 34 22.47 8.31 -25.65
CA PRO A 34 21.44 7.39 -26.13
C PRO A 34 22.11 6.08 -26.58
N LYS A 35 22.12 5.09 -25.69
CA LYS A 35 22.37 3.68 -26.05
C LYS A 35 21.64 2.74 -25.09
N SER A 36 20.32 2.89 -24.98
CA SER A 36 19.48 2.01 -24.15
C SER A 36 18.06 1.84 -24.70
N GLU A 37 17.86 1.91 -26.02
CA GLU A 37 16.53 1.70 -26.61
C GLU A 37 16.24 0.23 -26.94
N GLU A 38 17.24 -0.58 -27.32
CA GLU A 38 17.01 -1.99 -27.69
C GLU A 38 16.78 -2.90 -26.48
N VAL A 39 17.53 -2.72 -25.39
CA VAL A 39 17.37 -3.53 -24.16
C VAL A 39 16.05 -3.22 -23.46
N ASN A 40 15.64 -1.95 -23.42
CA ASN A 40 14.36 -1.55 -22.81
C ASN A 40 13.13 -2.01 -23.63
N LYS A 41 13.24 -2.15 -24.96
CA LYS A 41 12.12 -2.64 -25.80
C LYS A 41 11.79 -4.12 -25.54
N THR A 42 12.79 -4.97 -25.32
CA THR A 42 12.56 -6.40 -25.07
C THR A 42 11.91 -6.64 -23.71
N HIS A 43 12.37 -5.96 -22.66
CA HIS A 43 11.81 -6.11 -21.32
C HIS A 43 10.38 -5.57 -21.20
N THR A 44 10.03 -4.52 -21.95
CA THR A 44 8.67 -3.94 -21.93
C THR A 44 7.67 -4.68 -22.83
N ALA A 45 8.14 -5.43 -23.84
CA ALA A 45 7.27 -6.23 -24.71
C ALA A 45 6.67 -7.45 -23.98
N GLN A 46 7.38 -8.00 -23.00
CA GLN A 46 6.97 -9.20 -22.25
C GLN A 46 6.17 -8.90 -20.97
N LEU A 47 5.98 -7.61 -20.64
CA LEU A 47 5.17 -7.21 -19.49
C LEU A 47 3.70 -7.51 -19.72
N ALA A 48 3.18 -8.40 -18.88
CA ALA A 48 1.79 -8.81 -18.86
C ALA A 48 0.90 -7.69 -18.30
N ALA A 49 -0.21 -7.43 -18.98
CA ALA A 49 -1.32 -6.68 -18.41
C ALA A 49 -2.16 -7.63 -17.55
N CYS A 50 -1.83 -7.70 -16.26
CA CYS A 50 -2.53 -8.54 -15.29
C CYS A 50 -3.89 -7.91 -14.91
N SER A 51 -4.97 -8.67 -15.08
CA SER A 51 -6.31 -8.29 -14.61
C SER A 51 -6.45 -8.43 -13.09
N GLU A 52 -7.55 -7.95 -12.51
CA GLU A 52 -7.85 -8.19 -11.08
C GLU A 52 -7.87 -9.70 -10.74
N GLN A 53 -8.45 -10.54 -11.61
CA GLN A 53 -8.47 -11.99 -11.40
C GLN A 53 -7.05 -12.60 -11.41
N ASP A 54 -6.18 -12.12 -12.31
CA ASP A 54 -4.78 -12.56 -12.34
C ASP A 54 -4.07 -12.24 -11.03
N ILE A 55 -4.27 -11.02 -10.50
CA ILE A 55 -3.65 -10.58 -9.24
C ILE A 55 -4.16 -11.41 -8.06
N LEU A 56 -5.46 -11.69 -7.97
CA LEU A 56 -6.03 -12.55 -6.94
C LEU A 56 -5.49 -13.98 -7.03
N ALA A 57 -5.36 -14.53 -8.24
CA ALA A 57 -4.79 -15.85 -8.45
C ALA A 57 -3.30 -15.90 -8.06
N ILE A 58 -2.51 -14.86 -8.39
CA ILE A 58 -1.12 -14.73 -7.94
C ILE A 58 -1.08 -14.67 -6.41
N LEU A 59 -1.89 -13.80 -5.79
CA LEU A 59 -1.95 -13.61 -4.35
C LEU A 59 -2.24 -14.93 -3.61
N SER A 60 -3.20 -15.72 -4.10
CA SER A 60 -3.56 -17.02 -3.50
C SER A 60 -2.39 -18.02 -3.50
N GLN A 61 -1.50 -17.96 -4.49
CA GLN A 61 -0.32 -18.83 -4.56
C GLN A 61 0.83 -18.36 -3.67
N ILE A 62 0.98 -17.05 -3.47
CA ILE A 62 2.09 -16.47 -2.68
C ILE A 62 1.72 -16.17 -1.23
N GLN A 63 0.46 -16.35 -0.81
CA GLN A 63 -0.04 -15.97 0.51
C GLN A 63 0.75 -16.55 1.71
N GLY A 64 1.43 -17.69 1.52
CA GLY A 64 2.30 -18.29 2.54
C GLY A 64 3.66 -17.59 2.71
N ALA A 65 4.03 -16.68 1.82
CA ALA A 65 5.30 -15.96 1.80
C ALA A 65 5.07 -14.45 1.95
N LEU A 66 4.89 -14.00 3.20
CA LEU A 66 4.62 -12.58 3.52
C LEU A 66 5.57 -11.56 2.86
N PRO A 67 6.90 -11.80 2.77
CA PRO A 67 7.79 -10.89 2.05
C PRO A 67 7.36 -10.64 0.60
N VAL A 68 6.87 -11.68 -0.08
CA VAL A 68 6.48 -11.65 -1.48
C VAL A 68 5.14 -10.94 -1.64
N VAL A 69 4.21 -11.17 -0.70
CA VAL A 69 2.93 -10.46 -0.63
C VAL A 69 3.15 -8.96 -0.43
N ASN A 70 4.06 -8.56 0.48
CA ASN A 70 4.38 -7.15 0.71
C ASN A 70 4.97 -6.50 -0.55
N VAL A 71 5.87 -7.19 -1.24
CA VAL A 71 6.43 -6.71 -2.52
C VAL A 71 5.34 -6.58 -3.59
N LEU A 72 4.41 -7.53 -3.69
CA LEU A 72 3.29 -7.44 -4.63
C LEU A 72 2.45 -6.18 -4.37
N PHE A 73 2.09 -5.92 -3.11
CA PHE A 73 1.26 -4.77 -2.75
C PHE A 73 2.00 -3.42 -2.79
N GLU A 74 3.33 -3.40 -2.74
CA GLU A 74 4.10 -2.18 -2.93
C GLU A 74 3.84 -1.56 -4.32
N PHE A 75 3.57 -2.38 -5.33
CA PHE A 75 3.17 -1.91 -6.66
C PHE A 75 1.76 -1.32 -6.71
N GLY A 76 0.94 -1.45 -5.66
CA GLY A 76 -0.34 -0.75 -5.57
C GLY A 76 -0.19 0.74 -5.26
N ARG A 77 1.02 1.18 -4.86
CA ARG A 77 1.35 2.58 -4.66
C ARG A 77 1.62 3.27 -6.01
N GLN A 78 1.56 4.60 -6.02
CA GLN A 78 1.86 5.36 -7.23
C GLN A 78 3.36 5.27 -7.54
N GLY A 79 3.68 4.77 -8.74
CA GLY A 79 5.04 4.72 -9.27
C GLY A 79 5.46 6.00 -9.96
N MET A 80 6.65 5.99 -10.55
CA MET A 80 7.12 7.04 -11.43
C MET A 80 6.69 6.73 -12.88
N SER A 81 5.97 7.66 -13.50
CA SER A 81 5.67 7.57 -14.94
C SER A 81 6.93 7.84 -15.75
N VAL A 82 7.59 6.79 -16.22
CA VAL A 82 8.66 6.88 -17.21
C VAL A 82 7.97 7.13 -18.54
N GLY A 83 8.29 8.21 -19.26
CA GLY A 83 7.54 8.80 -20.38
C GLY A 83 7.09 7.91 -21.57
N GLN A 84 7.18 6.59 -21.45
CA GLN A 84 6.44 5.60 -22.21
C GLN A 84 4.98 5.49 -21.73
N PRO A 85 4.00 5.47 -22.65
CA PRO A 85 2.62 5.25 -22.27
C PRO A 85 2.44 3.84 -21.67
N ASN A 86 1.62 3.75 -20.62
CA ASN A 86 1.17 2.53 -19.94
C ASN A 86 2.22 1.73 -19.16
N ILE A 87 3.34 2.35 -18.78
CA ILE A 87 4.36 1.75 -17.92
C ILE A 87 4.58 2.63 -16.69
N GLU A 88 4.69 1.97 -15.53
CA GLU A 88 5.07 2.59 -14.26
C GLU A 88 6.41 2.00 -13.82
N ALA A 89 7.30 2.85 -13.31
CA ALA A 89 8.60 2.45 -12.79
C ALA A 89 8.69 2.64 -11.28
N PHE A 90 9.38 1.71 -10.63
CA PHE A 90 9.57 1.66 -9.19
C PHE A 90 11.05 1.45 -8.90
N SER A 91 11.62 2.19 -7.95
CA SER A 91 12.97 1.97 -7.47
C SER A 91 13.03 0.68 -6.65
N LEU A 92 13.92 -0.24 -7.01
CA LEU A 92 14.14 -1.47 -6.23
C LEU A 92 14.63 -1.17 -4.80
N LEU A 93 15.35 -0.06 -4.63
CA LEU A 93 15.79 0.39 -3.32
C LEU A 93 14.61 0.87 -2.45
N ASP A 94 13.67 1.61 -3.06
CA ASP A 94 12.47 2.08 -2.35
C ASP A 94 11.56 0.91 -2.01
N ILE A 95 11.40 -0.05 -2.92
CA ILE A 95 10.69 -1.31 -2.63
C ILE A 95 11.33 -2.02 -1.45
N ALA A 96 12.66 -2.19 -1.43
CA ALA A 96 13.37 -2.81 -0.30
C ALA A 96 13.09 -2.07 1.01
N HIS A 97 13.14 -0.74 0.98
CA HIS A 97 12.90 0.10 2.14
C HIS A 97 11.47 0.01 2.66
N HIS A 98 10.46 0.14 1.80
CA HIS A 98 9.04 0.12 2.19
C HIS A 98 8.58 -1.27 2.65
N THR A 99 9.11 -2.33 2.04
CA THR A 99 8.81 -3.71 2.42
C THR A 99 9.67 -4.22 3.58
N ARG A 100 10.59 -3.38 4.08
CA ARG A 100 11.54 -3.68 5.18
C ARG A 100 12.44 -4.88 4.88
N LEU A 101 12.76 -5.11 3.61
CA LEU A 101 13.69 -6.13 3.18
C LEU A 101 15.14 -5.66 3.36
N HIS A 102 16.02 -6.58 3.74
CA HIS A 102 17.40 -6.26 4.11
C HIS A 102 18.25 -5.72 2.95
N ASN A 103 17.97 -6.15 1.72
CA ASN A 103 18.73 -5.76 0.54
C ASN A 103 17.92 -5.95 -0.74
N VAL A 104 18.43 -5.38 -1.84
CA VAL A 104 17.84 -5.47 -3.18
C VAL A 104 17.83 -6.90 -3.72
N ALA A 105 18.80 -7.76 -3.34
CA ALA A 105 18.83 -9.15 -3.79
C ALA A 105 17.61 -9.96 -3.28
N HIS A 106 17.13 -9.68 -2.06
CA HIS A 106 15.90 -10.26 -1.54
C HIS A 106 14.66 -9.74 -2.27
N VAL A 107 14.65 -8.47 -2.68
CA VAL A 107 13.57 -7.93 -3.52
C VAL A 107 13.54 -8.68 -4.85
N LEU A 108 14.67 -8.81 -5.53
CA LEU A 108 14.78 -9.54 -6.80
C LEU A 108 14.29 -10.99 -6.66
N SER A 109 14.65 -11.68 -5.58
CA SER A 109 14.18 -13.04 -5.31
C SER A 109 12.66 -13.13 -5.14
N CYS A 110 12.04 -12.13 -4.48
CA CYS A 110 10.58 -12.05 -4.36
C CYS A 110 9.93 -11.80 -5.72
N LEU A 111 10.51 -10.91 -6.52
CA LEU A 111 9.97 -10.57 -7.84
C LEU A 111 10.14 -11.70 -8.86
N ASP A 112 11.22 -12.47 -8.78
CA ASP A 112 11.40 -13.69 -9.56
C ASP A 112 10.30 -14.71 -9.24
N LEU A 113 9.93 -14.86 -7.97
CA LEU A 113 8.83 -15.73 -7.58
C LEU A 113 7.47 -15.22 -8.11
N ILE A 114 7.24 -13.90 -8.07
CA ILE A 114 6.04 -13.28 -8.63
C ILE A 114 5.98 -13.53 -10.15
N ASN A 115 7.06 -13.25 -10.88
CA ASN A 115 7.17 -13.50 -12.32
C ASN A 115 6.88 -14.98 -12.68
N GLN A 116 7.47 -15.92 -11.94
CA GLN A 116 7.20 -17.35 -12.12
C GLN A 116 5.73 -17.70 -11.86
N THR A 117 5.13 -17.12 -10.82
CA THR A 117 3.73 -17.34 -10.47
C THR A 117 2.80 -16.78 -11.53
N THR A 118 3.09 -15.59 -12.06
CA THR A 118 2.35 -14.97 -13.17
C THR A 118 2.37 -15.85 -14.42
N GLY A 119 3.54 -16.40 -14.78
CA GLY A 119 3.62 -17.31 -15.92
C GLY A 119 2.78 -18.57 -15.75
N ARG A 120 2.65 -19.09 -14.53
CA ARG A 120 1.77 -20.22 -14.20
C ARG A 120 0.28 -19.85 -14.26
N VAL A 121 -0.10 -18.73 -13.65
CA VAL A 121 -1.49 -18.24 -13.62
C VAL A 121 -2.02 -18.00 -15.03
N ARG A 122 -1.20 -17.39 -15.89
CA ARG A 122 -1.57 -17.05 -17.26
C ARG A 122 -1.36 -18.18 -18.26
N ASN A 123 -0.79 -19.31 -17.82
CA ASN A 123 -0.36 -20.41 -18.68
C ASN A 123 0.52 -19.93 -19.86
N ASP A 124 1.40 -18.96 -19.59
CA ASP A 124 2.31 -18.35 -20.55
C ASP A 124 3.67 -18.10 -19.88
N ALA A 125 4.66 -18.91 -20.22
CA ALA A 125 6.00 -18.81 -19.65
C ALA A 125 6.76 -17.52 -20.06
N ALA A 126 6.32 -16.84 -21.11
CA ALA A 126 6.90 -15.57 -21.53
C ALA A 126 6.26 -14.36 -20.84
N ALA A 127 5.11 -14.53 -20.17
CA ALA A 127 4.42 -13.46 -19.46
C ALA A 127 5.16 -13.08 -18.18
N GLN A 128 5.73 -11.87 -18.15
CA GLN A 128 6.38 -11.32 -16.98
C GLN A 128 5.47 -10.33 -16.26
N PHE A 129 5.37 -10.44 -14.95
CA PHE A 129 4.72 -9.43 -14.12
C PHE A 129 5.50 -8.11 -14.14
N CYS A 130 6.83 -8.21 -14.02
CA CYS A 130 7.73 -7.07 -13.99
C CYS A 130 9.07 -7.35 -14.68
N GLY A 131 9.69 -6.28 -15.18
CA GLY A 131 11.01 -6.29 -15.79
C GLY A 131 11.96 -5.31 -15.09
N PHE A 132 13.27 -5.49 -15.24
CA PHE A 132 14.28 -4.68 -14.58
C PHE A 132 15.26 -4.06 -15.58
N ASP A 133 15.75 -2.86 -15.25
CA ASP A 133 16.92 -2.29 -15.93
C ASP A 133 18.20 -2.47 -15.09
N ARG A 134 19.31 -1.99 -15.64
CA ARG A 134 20.62 -1.97 -14.97
C ARG A 134 20.76 -0.83 -13.96
N GLU A 135 19.81 0.11 -13.96
CA GLU A 135 19.81 1.31 -13.12
C GLU A 135 19.09 1.05 -11.78
N GLY A 136 18.43 -0.09 -11.64
CA GLY A 136 17.75 -0.52 -10.42
C GLY A 136 16.26 -0.18 -10.42
N HIS A 137 15.66 0.05 -11.58
CA HIS A 137 14.23 0.24 -11.71
C HIS A 137 13.52 -1.06 -12.10
N CYS A 138 12.35 -1.23 -11.52
CA CYS A 138 11.38 -2.26 -11.83
C CYS A 138 10.22 -1.64 -12.60
N PHE A 139 9.81 -2.26 -13.70
CA PHE A 139 8.75 -1.77 -14.57
C PHE A 139 7.56 -2.72 -14.57
N ILE A 140 6.36 -2.16 -14.48
CA ILE A 140 5.09 -2.89 -14.63
C ILE A 140 4.14 -2.13 -15.56
N ARG A 141 3.13 -2.83 -16.09
CA ARG A 141 2.03 -2.17 -16.80
C ARG A 141 1.23 -1.31 -15.84
N ARG A 142 0.82 -0.12 -16.30
CA ARG A 142 -0.06 0.78 -15.53
C ARG A 142 -1.39 0.12 -15.16
N GLU A 143 -1.96 -0.67 -16.06
CA GLU A 143 -3.18 -1.44 -15.79
C GLU A 143 -2.97 -2.42 -14.62
N THR A 144 -1.83 -3.10 -14.57
CA THR A 144 -1.47 -3.99 -13.47
C THR A 144 -1.32 -3.25 -12.15
N GLN A 145 -0.67 -2.08 -12.15
CA GLN A 145 -0.56 -1.19 -10.99
C GLN A 145 -1.96 -0.85 -10.43
N GLN A 146 -2.89 -0.44 -11.31
CA GLN A 146 -4.25 -0.06 -10.93
C GLN A 146 -5.04 -1.25 -10.35
N ASN A 147 -4.93 -2.42 -10.99
CA ASN A 147 -5.59 -3.64 -10.52
C ASN A 147 -5.04 -4.11 -9.18
N ILE A 148 -3.73 -3.99 -8.92
CA ILE A 148 -3.14 -4.28 -7.59
C ILE A 148 -3.69 -3.32 -6.54
N SER A 149 -3.79 -2.03 -6.87
CA SER A 149 -4.37 -1.04 -5.96
C SER A 149 -5.83 -1.36 -5.62
N LEU A 150 -6.62 -1.84 -6.58
CA LEU A 150 -8.00 -2.27 -6.37
C LEU A 150 -8.08 -3.53 -5.48
N VAL A 151 -7.26 -4.55 -5.76
CA VAL A 151 -7.20 -5.77 -4.92
C VAL A 151 -6.81 -5.42 -3.48
N TRP A 152 -5.84 -4.55 -3.28
CA TRP A 152 -5.45 -4.09 -1.94
C TRP A 152 -6.62 -3.45 -1.20
N GLN A 153 -7.35 -2.54 -1.85
CA GLN A 153 -8.53 -1.89 -1.26
C GLN A 153 -9.59 -2.92 -0.86
N ASN A 154 -9.85 -3.90 -1.71
CA ASN A 154 -10.80 -4.98 -1.43
C ASN A 154 -10.37 -5.85 -0.25
N VAL A 155 -9.07 -6.20 -0.15
CA VAL A 155 -8.52 -6.97 0.97
C VAL A 155 -8.70 -6.21 2.29
N ILE A 156 -8.41 -4.90 2.30
CA ILE A 156 -8.57 -4.07 3.51
C ILE A 156 -10.04 -3.90 3.88
N ALA A 157 -10.91 -3.65 2.90
CA ALA A 157 -12.35 -3.52 3.15
C ALA A 157 -12.95 -4.80 3.76
N ASN A 158 -12.57 -5.96 3.24
CA ASN A 158 -13.01 -7.26 3.76
C ASN A 158 -12.49 -7.50 5.19
N GLN A 159 -11.23 -7.16 5.46
CA GLN A 159 -10.66 -7.30 6.79
C GLN A 159 -11.35 -6.38 7.82
N GLN A 160 -11.68 -5.14 7.43
CA GLN A 160 -12.43 -4.22 8.29
C GLN A 160 -13.84 -4.73 8.59
N TYR A 161 -14.52 -5.29 7.59
CA TYR A 161 -15.84 -5.90 7.77
C TYR A 161 -15.79 -7.11 8.72
N GLU A 162 -14.80 -7.97 8.58
CA GLU A 162 -14.62 -9.12 9.49
C GLU A 162 -14.35 -8.67 10.93
N LEU A 163 -13.50 -7.65 11.12
CA LEU A 163 -13.22 -7.09 12.46
C LEU A 163 -14.46 -6.45 13.08
N GLN A 164 -15.29 -5.75 12.29
CA GLN A 164 -16.56 -5.18 12.75
C GLN A 164 -17.59 -6.26 13.09
N THR A 165 -17.66 -7.34 12.30
CA THR A 165 -18.61 -8.46 12.50
C THR A 165 -18.21 -9.37 13.68
N ARG A 166 -16.92 -9.41 14.04
CA ARG A 166 -16.40 -10.19 15.18
C ARG A 166 -16.49 -9.47 16.53
N LEU A 167 -16.85 -8.19 16.55
CA LEU A 167 -17.24 -7.53 17.79
C LEU A 167 -18.63 -8.04 18.17
N PRO A 168 -18.84 -8.59 19.39
CA PRO A 168 -20.19 -8.92 19.81
C PRO A 168 -20.98 -7.61 19.80
N LEU A 169 -22.11 -7.59 19.09
CA LEU A 169 -23.20 -6.68 19.42
C LEU A 169 -23.36 -6.81 20.94
N GLY A 170 -23.04 -5.74 21.67
CA GLY A 170 -23.29 -5.67 23.11
C GLY A 170 -24.73 -6.09 23.38
N PRO A 171 -25.02 -6.66 24.56
CA PRO A 171 -26.35 -7.19 24.84
C PRO A 171 -27.39 -6.12 24.52
N ASP A 172 -28.36 -6.49 23.69
CA ASP A 172 -29.51 -5.67 23.38
C ASP A 172 -30.20 -5.30 24.70
N VAL A 173 -30.13 -4.03 25.10
CA VAL A 173 -30.77 -3.53 26.33
C VAL A 173 -32.27 -3.27 26.07
N SER A 174 -32.88 -3.93 25.09
CA SER A 174 -34.30 -3.74 24.75
C SER A 174 -35.26 -4.72 25.42
N GLU A 175 -34.79 -5.66 26.25
CA GLU A 175 -35.65 -6.55 27.05
C GLU A 175 -35.41 -6.40 28.56
N ILE A 176 -35.73 -5.23 29.11
CA ILE A 176 -36.26 -5.18 30.48
C ILE A 176 -37.77 -5.00 30.31
N GLY A 177 -38.47 -6.13 30.31
CA GLY A 177 -39.89 -6.23 30.09
C GLY A 177 -40.73 -5.43 31.09
N GLY A 178 -41.80 -4.83 30.57
CA GLY A 178 -43.01 -4.63 31.36
C GLY A 178 -43.69 -5.99 31.57
N ASN A 179 -44.14 -6.29 32.79
CA ASN A 179 -45.56 -6.11 33.12
C ASN A 179 -45.86 -6.49 34.59
N ASP A 180 -46.51 -5.53 35.27
CA ASP A 180 -47.66 -5.65 36.18
C ASP A 180 -47.70 -6.55 37.43
N ALA A 181 -48.06 -5.86 38.53
CA ALA A 181 -49.02 -6.23 39.57
C ALA A 181 -48.56 -7.09 40.77
N ILE A 182 -48.28 -6.40 41.89
CA ILE A 182 -48.86 -6.76 43.19
C ILE A 182 -49.47 -5.52 43.85
N SER A 183 -50.76 -5.66 44.14
CA SER A 183 -51.70 -4.71 44.72
C SER A 183 -51.47 -4.39 46.22
N GLN A 184 -51.92 -3.19 46.58
CA GLN A 184 -52.58 -2.79 47.85
C GLN A 184 -51.79 -2.84 49.18
N ALA A 185 -51.65 -1.67 49.83
CA ALA A 185 -52.45 -1.30 51.01
C ALA A 185 -52.05 0.11 51.52
N GLY A 186 -53.04 0.93 51.89
CA GLY A 186 -52.83 2.08 52.78
C GLY A 186 -53.25 3.45 52.28
N GLN A 187 -54.48 3.61 51.78
CA GLN A 187 -55.16 4.91 51.79
C GLN A 187 -55.43 5.33 53.25
N GLN A 188 -55.05 6.54 53.62
CA GLN A 188 -55.41 7.16 54.89
C GLN A 188 -56.24 8.43 54.61
N PRO A 189 -57.45 8.56 55.15
CA PRO A 189 -58.35 9.65 54.81
C PRO A 189 -58.42 10.76 55.89
N THR A 190 -59.05 11.85 55.46
CA THR A 190 -59.89 12.81 56.19
C THR A 190 -59.30 14.00 56.95
N GLN A 191 -59.81 15.16 56.53
CA GLN A 191 -59.86 16.48 57.13
C GLN A 191 -60.45 16.49 58.55
N GLY A 192 -60.00 17.46 59.36
CA GLY A 192 -60.67 17.93 60.56
C GLY A 192 -60.27 19.39 60.84
N ALA A 193 -61.28 20.26 60.92
CA ALA A 193 -61.18 21.70 61.17
C ALA A 193 -61.34 22.06 62.67
N GLY A 194 -60.96 23.28 63.04
CA GLY A 194 -61.31 23.95 64.32
C GLY A 194 -60.09 24.30 65.17
N GLU A 195 -59.63 25.57 65.22
CA GLU A 195 -60.10 26.68 66.08
C GLU A 195 -59.19 26.91 67.31
N GLY A 196 -58.81 28.16 67.57
CA GLY A 196 -58.64 28.67 68.95
C GLY A 196 -57.25 29.10 69.43
N GLN A 197 -57.04 30.43 69.47
CA GLN A 197 -56.58 31.25 70.62
C GLN A 197 -55.12 31.22 71.17
N ALA A 198 -54.49 32.41 71.01
CA ALA A 198 -54.09 33.39 72.05
C ALA A 198 -52.84 33.20 72.96
N ALA A 199 -52.20 34.36 73.19
CA ALA A 199 -51.23 34.76 74.25
C ALA A 199 -49.82 34.16 74.13
N GLU A 200 -48.72 34.88 74.36
CA GLU A 200 -48.41 36.19 74.96
C GLU A 200 -47.03 36.63 74.44
#